data_AF-A0A2D6JFB5-F1
#
_entry.id   AF-A0A2D6JFB5-F1
#
_cell.length_a   1.000
_cell.length_b   1.000
_cell.length_c   1.000
_cell.angle_alpha   90.00
_cell.angle_beta   90.00
_cell.angle_gamma   90.00
#
_symmetry.space_group_name_H-M   'P 1'
#
loop_
_entity.id
_entity.type
_entity.pdbx_description
1 polymer ?
#
loop_
_entity_poly.entity_id
_entity_poly.type
_entity_poly.pdbx_seq_one_letter_code
_entity_poly.pdbx_strand_id
1 'polypeptide(L)'
;MKYPLLSGFMIAAVFVFATNAYAVKCNTVLSKYKIYQTESFPIPSKISNQAHALKRTGWLNHKIPKHKAESVWQHTKKFEKATLILFSKAKEATRNRAGLVALVHDLGEVIAGDFTPFDNITKEEKYQLEKKAIESLAPQFGANQDRLLELWLEYDLQTSEISPYLKDLDKIDAAIQAMVYLKQGYKVESFLDYAKQVIKTPELRRVYDYILTEFSRDRNISPYKVYYKALEDISVQFSAF
;
A
#
# COMPACT_ATOMS: atom_id res chain seq x y z
N MET A 1 40.95 -30.63 -34.15
CA MET A 1 40.29 -29.31 -34.34
C MET A 1 39.11 -29.26 -33.38
N LYS A 2 39.28 -28.86 -32.12
CA LYS A 2 39.13 -27.49 -31.55
C LYS A 2 37.77 -26.82 -31.89
N TYR A 3 36.85 -26.89 -30.93
CA TYR A 3 35.62 -26.08 -30.81
C TYR A 3 35.96 -24.58 -30.69
N PRO A 4 35.20 -23.66 -31.30
CA PRO A 4 35.21 -22.26 -30.88
C PRO A 4 34.16 -22.03 -29.79
N LEU A 5 34.63 -21.47 -28.69
CA LEU A 5 33.84 -20.89 -27.60
C LEU A 5 33.00 -19.73 -28.14
N LEU A 6 31.67 -19.85 -28.08
CA LEU A 6 30.77 -18.70 -28.18
C LEU A 6 30.89 -17.90 -26.88
N SER A 7 31.36 -16.67 -27.00
CA SER A 7 31.58 -15.72 -25.91
C SER A 7 30.26 -15.32 -25.25
N GLY A 8 30.28 -15.22 -23.92
CA GLY A 8 29.14 -14.96 -23.04
C GLY A 8 28.57 -13.53 -23.09
N PHE A 9 28.41 -12.95 -24.28
CA PHE A 9 27.87 -11.59 -24.44
C PHE A 9 26.43 -11.53 -25.01
N MET A 10 25.86 -12.65 -25.49
CA MET A 10 24.53 -12.63 -26.12
C MET A 10 23.35 -13.04 -25.21
N ILE A 11 23.59 -13.52 -23.99
CA ILE A 11 22.49 -13.88 -23.06
C ILE A 11 22.04 -12.68 -22.21
N ALA A 12 22.87 -11.65 -22.06
CA ALA A 12 22.53 -10.45 -21.28
C ALA A 12 21.61 -9.47 -22.04
N ALA A 13 21.62 -9.47 -23.37
CA ALA A 13 20.82 -8.51 -24.15
C ALA A 13 19.32 -8.86 -24.21
N VAL A 14 18.95 -10.14 -24.15
CA VAL A 14 17.53 -10.56 -24.22
C VAL A 14 16.79 -10.28 -22.90
N PHE A 15 17.48 -10.26 -21.76
CA PHE A 15 16.86 -9.93 -20.46
C PHE A 15 16.70 -8.42 -20.20
N VAL A 16 17.50 -7.57 -20.85
CA VAL A 16 17.41 -6.11 -20.67
C VAL A 16 16.29 -5.49 -21.52
N PHE A 17 15.93 -6.08 -22.66
CA PHE A 17 14.81 -5.58 -23.47
C PHE A 17 13.43 -6.04 -22.97
N ALA A 18 13.33 -7.19 -22.29
CA ALA A 18 12.07 -7.70 -21.76
C ALA A 18 11.57 -6.93 -20.51
N THR A 19 12.47 -6.35 -19.72
CA THR A 19 12.10 -5.52 -18.55
C THR A 19 11.67 -4.11 -18.96
N ASN A 20 12.19 -3.60 -20.08
CA ASN A 20 11.88 -2.26 -20.56
C ASN A 20 10.52 -2.20 -21.30
N ALA A 21 10.17 -3.22 -22.07
CA ALA A 21 8.88 -3.26 -22.78
C ALA A 21 7.67 -3.37 -21.84
N TYR A 22 7.79 -4.04 -20.69
CA TYR A 22 6.74 -4.11 -19.66
C TYR A 22 6.62 -2.80 -18.86
N ALA A 23 7.75 -2.18 -18.51
CA ALA A 23 7.77 -0.88 -17.84
C ALA A 23 7.18 0.25 -18.71
N VAL A 24 7.47 0.24 -20.02
CA VAL A 24 6.93 1.19 -21.00
C VAL A 24 5.42 0.98 -21.20
N LYS A 25 4.92 -0.27 -21.18
CA LYS A 25 3.48 -0.58 -21.29
C LYS A 25 2.68 -0.20 -20.03
N CYS A 26 3.28 -0.31 -18.84
CA CYS A 26 2.69 0.24 -17.62
C CYS A 26 2.62 1.78 -17.68
N ASN A 27 3.67 2.45 -18.16
CA ASN A 27 3.67 3.91 -18.28
C ASN A 27 2.68 4.46 -19.33
N THR A 28 2.39 3.73 -20.40
CA THR A 28 1.41 4.15 -21.43
C THR A 28 -0.04 3.99 -21.00
N VAL A 29 -0.34 3.13 -20.02
CA VAL A 29 -1.67 3.07 -19.38
C VAL A 29 -1.80 4.16 -18.31
N LEU A 30 -0.72 4.49 -17.62
CA LEU A 30 -0.68 5.56 -16.61
C LEU A 30 -0.71 6.97 -17.23
N SER A 31 -0.21 7.16 -18.46
CA SER A 31 -0.19 8.47 -19.13
C SER A 31 -1.57 9.00 -19.54
N LYS A 32 -2.62 8.14 -19.53
CA LYS A 32 -4.01 8.58 -19.73
C LYS A 32 -4.64 9.18 -18.46
N TYR A 33 -3.96 9.05 -17.31
CA TYR A 33 -4.34 9.63 -16.03
C TYR A 33 -3.14 10.41 -15.45
N LYS A 34 -2.97 11.68 -15.87
CA LYS A 34 -2.03 12.66 -15.26
C LYS A 34 -2.29 12.94 -13.75
N ILE A 35 -3.12 12.14 -13.08
CA ILE A 35 -3.68 12.38 -11.74
C ILE A 35 -2.82 11.76 -10.61
N TYR A 36 -1.82 10.94 -10.94
CA TYR A 36 -1.07 10.12 -9.96
C TYR A 36 0.41 10.49 -9.79
N GLN A 37 0.88 11.60 -10.37
CA GLN A 37 2.25 12.07 -10.07
C GLN A 37 2.22 12.81 -8.72
N THR A 38 2.53 12.09 -7.65
CA THR A 38 2.97 12.71 -6.40
C THR A 38 4.29 13.45 -6.66
N GLU A 39 4.58 14.47 -5.86
CA GLU A 39 5.92 15.07 -5.83
C GLU A 39 6.97 13.95 -5.69
N SER A 40 8.11 14.11 -6.35
CA SER A 40 9.19 13.11 -6.32
C SER A 40 9.69 12.91 -4.89
N PHE A 41 9.20 11.87 -4.22
CA PHE A 41 9.67 11.44 -2.91
C PHE A 41 10.42 10.10 -3.06
N PRO A 42 11.74 10.14 -3.30
CA PRO A 42 12.49 8.95 -3.63
C PRO A 42 12.67 8.06 -2.40
N ILE A 43 12.06 6.87 -2.42
CA ILE A 43 12.33 5.84 -1.41
C ILE A 43 13.71 5.23 -1.71
N PRO A 44 14.69 5.29 -0.79
CA PRO A 44 15.99 4.66 -0.98
C PRO A 44 15.84 3.18 -1.36
N SER A 45 16.60 2.73 -2.36
CA SER A 45 16.45 1.37 -2.92
C SER A 45 16.62 0.26 -1.88
N LYS A 46 17.50 0.46 -0.90
CA LYS A 46 17.69 -0.46 0.23
C LYS A 46 16.40 -0.63 1.04
N ILE A 47 15.74 0.48 1.39
CA ILE A 47 14.49 0.50 2.16
C ILE A 47 13.37 -0.15 1.34
N SER A 48 13.24 0.23 0.06
CA SER A 48 12.26 -0.36 -0.85
C SER A 48 12.44 -1.88 -0.96
N ASN A 49 13.67 -2.37 -1.12
CA ASN A 49 13.97 -3.80 -1.18
C ASN A 49 13.61 -4.53 0.13
N GLN A 50 13.85 -3.91 1.29
CA GLN A 50 13.44 -4.47 2.59
C GLN A 50 11.91 -4.55 2.70
N ALA A 51 11.19 -3.50 2.31
CA ALA A 51 9.72 -3.50 2.30
C ALA A 51 9.13 -4.54 1.34
N HIS A 52 9.79 -4.80 0.21
CA HIS A 52 9.42 -5.87 -0.73
C HIS A 52 9.61 -7.27 -0.14
N ALA A 53 10.67 -7.46 0.65
CA ALA A 53 10.98 -8.75 1.27
C ALA A 53 10.14 -9.04 2.51
N LEU A 54 9.73 -8.00 3.25
CA LEU A 54 8.92 -8.10 4.46
C LEU A 54 7.48 -8.51 4.11
N LYS A 55 7.06 -9.70 4.57
CA LYS A 55 5.71 -10.22 4.38
C LYS A 55 4.82 -9.79 5.53
N ARG A 56 3.56 -9.43 5.22
CA ARG A 56 2.64 -9.00 6.25
C ARG A 56 2.33 -10.13 7.22
N THR A 57 2.61 -9.90 8.49
CA THR A 57 2.57 -10.89 9.58
C THR A 57 1.16 -11.45 9.76
N GLY A 58 0.13 -10.62 9.60
CA GLY A 58 -1.27 -11.06 9.68
C GLY A 58 -1.60 -12.21 8.72
N TRP A 59 -1.07 -12.19 7.50
CA TRP A 59 -1.27 -13.26 6.52
C TRP A 59 -0.53 -14.54 6.88
N LEU A 60 0.70 -14.42 7.39
CA LEU A 60 1.49 -15.57 7.84
C LEU A 60 0.83 -16.27 9.03
N ASN A 61 0.27 -15.50 9.96
CA ASN A 61 -0.47 -16.02 11.12
C ASN A 61 -1.69 -16.84 10.69
N HIS A 62 -2.34 -16.47 9.58
CA HIS A 62 -3.45 -17.20 8.96
C HIS A 62 -3.01 -18.28 7.95
N LYS A 63 -1.75 -18.74 8.04
CA LYS A 63 -1.19 -19.85 7.26
C LYS A 63 -1.17 -19.61 5.74
N ILE A 64 -1.20 -18.35 5.30
CA ILE A 64 -0.92 -18.02 3.90
C ILE A 64 0.58 -18.27 3.66
N PRO A 65 0.96 -19.08 2.66
CA PRO A 65 2.36 -19.37 2.39
C PRO A 65 3.17 -18.11 2.11
N LYS A 66 4.40 -18.02 2.64
CA LYS A 66 5.27 -16.83 2.51
C LYS A 66 5.41 -16.31 1.07
N HIS A 67 5.47 -17.21 0.08
CA HIS A 67 5.59 -16.84 -1.33
C HIS A 67 4.30 -16.25 -1.95
N LYS A 68 3.14 -16.47 -1.31
CA LYS A 68 1.83 -15.90 -1.69
C LYS A 68 1.41 -14.73 -0.79
N ALA A 69 1.98 -14.64 0.41
CA ALA A 69 1.73 -13.57 1.34
C ALA A 69 2.14 -12.23 0.69
N GLU A 70 1.24 -11.27 0.79
CA GLU A 70 1.50 -9.89 0.45
C GLU A 70 2.69 -9.36 1.26
N SER A 71 3.52 -8.57 0.60
CA SER A 71 4.57 -7.78 1.25
C SER A 71 4.05 -6.41 1.71
N VAL A 72 4.73 -5.82 2.69
CA VAL A 72 4.46 -4.45 3.15
C VAL A 72 4.49 -3.46 1.99
N TRP A 73 5.41 -3.62 1.04
CA TRP A 73 5.44 -2.78 -0.16
C TRP A 73 4.21 -2.96 -1.06
N GLN A 74 3.75 -4.20 -1.27
CA GLN A 74 2.55 -4.46 -2.07
C GLN A 74 1.30 -3.85 -1.45
N HIS A 75 1.17 -3.95 -0.11
CA HIS A 75 0.12 -3.26 0.65
C HIS A 75 0.19 -1.75 0.44
N THR A 76 1.36 -1.16 0.72
CA THR A 76 1.62 0.27 0.59
C THR A 76 1.23 0.82 -0.78
N LYS A 77 1.60 0.14 -1.88
CA LYS A 77 1.26 0.61 -3.24
C LYS A 77 -0.24 0.51 -3.55
N LYS A 78 -0.96 -0.47 -3.01
CA LYS A 78 -2.41 -0.59 -3.21
C LYS A 78 -3.17 0.43 -2.36
N PHE A 79 -2.72 0.66 -1.13
CA PHE A 79 -3.24 1.69 -0.25
C PHE A 79 -2.97 3.11 -0.77
N GLU A 80 -1.76 3.40 -1.26
CA GLU A 80 -1.43 4.67 -1.92
C GLU A 80 -2.32 4.90 -3.14
N LYS A 81 -2.52 3.87 -3.97
CA LYS A 81 -3.44 3.95 -5.12
C LYS A 81 -4.88 4.25 -4.67
N ALA A 82 -5.38 3.57 -3.64
CA ALA A 82 -6.71 3.82 -3.08
C ALA A 82 -6.84 5.29 -2.62
N THR A 83 -5.82 5.77 -1.93
CA THR A 83 -5.73 7.15 -1.43
C THR A 83 -5.79 8.17 -2.56
N LEU A 84 -4.97 8.00 -3.60
CA LEU A 84 -4.96 8.93 -4.74
C LEU A 84 -6.27 8.92 -5.53
N ILE A 85 -6.99 7.79 -5.56
CA ILE A 85 -8.32 7.69 -6.18
C ILE A 85 -9.35 8.48 -5.35
N LEU A 86 -9.39 8.26 -4.03
CA LEU A 86 -10.32 8.93 -3.14
C LEU A 86 -10.15 10.45 -3.20
N PHE A 87 -8.91 10.93 -3.14
CA PHE A 87 -8.57 12.36 -3.19
C PHE A 87 -8.37 12.89 -4.62
N SER A 88 -8.81 12.17 -5.65
CA SER A 88 -8.58 12.58 -7.04
C SER A 88 -9.23 13.92 -7.42
N LYS A 89 -10.30 14.31 -6.71
CA LYS A 89 -11.01 15.60 -6.88
C LYS A 89 -10.62 16.69 -5.87
N ALA A 90 -9.81 16.36 -4.87
CA ALA A 90 -9.28 17.32 -3.91
C ALA A 90 -8.29 18.28 -4.58
N LYS A 91 -7.96 19.38 -3.90
CA LYS A 91 -6.85 20.27 -4.23
C LYS A 91 -5.58 19.44 -4.41
N GLU A 92 -4.79 19.82 -5.41
CA GLU A 92 -3.57 19.10 -5.77
C GLU A 92 -2.61 18.93 -4.58
N ALA A 93 -2.42 19.97 -3.77
CA ALA A 93 -1.60 19.91 -2.56
C ALA A 93 -2.09 18.83 -1.58
N THR A 94 -3.39 18.74 -1.35
CA THR A 94 -4.00 17.76 -0.44
C THR A 94 -3.86 16.34 -0.99
N ARG A 95 -4.16 16.15 -2.28
CA ARG A 95 -3.99 14.85 -2.96
C ARG A 95 -2.54 14.37 -2.92
N ASN A 96 -1.59 15.26 -3.22
CA ASN A 96 -0.16 14.93 -3.23
C ASN A 96 0.31 14.57 -1.81
N ARG A 97 -0.07 15.36 -0.80
CA ARG A 97 0.24 15.07 0.61
C ARG A 97 -0.34 13.73 1.04
N ALA A 98 -1.61 13.46 0.74
CA ALA A 98 -2.26 12.18 1.07
C ALA A 98 -1.54 10.98 0.46
N GLY A 99 -1.16 11.07 -0.82
CA GLY A 99 -0.35 10.05 -1.49
C GLY A 99 0.99 9.81 -0.81
N LEU A 100 1.70 10.88 -0.41
CA LEU A 100 2.98 10.77 0.29
C LEU A 100 2.84 10.17 1.69
N VAL A 101 1.82 10.57 2.46
CA VAL A 101 1.54 9.98 3.78
C VAL A 101 1.28 8.48 3.63
N ALA A 102 0.44 8.08 2.67
CA ALA A 102 0.17 6.67 2.39
C ALA A 102 1.43 5.91 1.93
N LEU A 103 2.30 6.53 1.13
CA LEU A 103 3.54 5.90 0.66
C LEU A 103 4.52 5.60 1.79
N VAL A 104 4.55 6.42 2.84
CA VAL A 104 5.57 6.29 3.92
C VAL A 104 5.06 5.63 5.20
N HIS A 105 3.74 5.42 5.33
CA HIS A 105 3.11 5.05 6.60
C HIS A 105 3.73 3.82 7.30
N ASP A 106 4.04 2.76 6.54
CA ASP A 106 4.59 1.50 7.04
C ASP A 106 6.11 1.38 6.84
N LEU A 107 6.83 2.45 6.48
CA LEU A 107 8.29 2.36 6.29
C LEU A 107 9.04 2.03 7.59
N GLY A 108 8.46 2.33 8.76
CA GLY A 108 9.03 1.95 10.05
C GLY A 108 9.09 0.43 10.24
N GLU A 109 8.16 -0.31 9.63
CA GLU A 109 8.05 -1.77 9.76
C GLU A 109 9.27 -2.50 9.17
N VAL A 110 9.99 -1.90 8.21
CA VAL A 110 11.17 -2.54 7.60
C VAL A 110 12.32 -2.75 8.60
N ILE A 111 12.32 -2.00 9.71
CA ILE A 111 13.26 -2.14 10.82
C ILE A 111 12.55 -2.71 12.07
N ALA A 112 11.36 -2.20 12.40
CA ALA A 112 10.65 -2.58 13.61
C ALA A 112 9.95 -3.96 13.52
N GLY A 113 9.59 -4.39 12.31
CA GLY A 113 8.70 -5.52 12.04
C GLY A 113 7.25 -5.06 11.81
N ASP A 114 6.47 -5.89 11.10
CA ASP A 114 5.01 -5.70 10.92
C ASP A 114 4.29 -6.32 12.12
N PHE A 115 3.90 -5.48 13.08
CA PHE A 115 3.20 -5.91 14.29
C PHE A 115 1.70 -6.08 14.06
N THR A 116 1.14 -7.12 14.67
CA THR A 116 -0.28 -7.47 14.63
C THR A 116 -0.92 -7.33 16.02
N PRO A 117 -2.27 -7.31 16.11
CA PRO A 117 -2.96 -7.34 17.40
C PRO A 117 -2.63 -8.56 18.28
N PHE A 118 -2.03 -9.63 17.73
CA PHE A 118 -1.64 -10.82 18.47
C PHE A 118 -0.26 -10.72 19.13
N ASP A 119 0.55 -9.72 18.79
CA ASP A 119 1.93 -9.57 19.29
C ASP A 119 2.00 -9.02 20.71
N ASN A 120 0.85 -8.79 21.36
CA ASN A 120 0.70 -8.33 22.76
C ASN A 120 1.59 -7.13 23.11
N ILE A 121 1.76 -6.21 22.16
CA ILE A 121 2.42 -4.91 22.38
C ILE A 121 1.36 -3.81 22.53
N THR A 122 1.61 -2.85 23.41
CA THR A 122 0.76 -1.69 23.56
C THR A 122 0.91 -0.74 22.36
N LYS A 123 -0.08 0.14 22.16
CA LYS A 123 0.01 1.17 21.12
C LYS A 123 1.22 2.10 21.32
N GLU A 124 1.55 2.42 22.57
CA GLU A 124 2.69 3.26 22.91
C GLU A 124 4.01 2.55 22.59
N GLU A 125 4.17 1.28 22.94
CA GLU A 125 5.37 0.51 22.59
C GLU A 125 5.53 0.39 21.06
N LYS A 126 4.45 0.11 20.33
CA LYS A 126 4.46 0.10 18.86
C LYS A 126 4.95 1.45 18.31
N TYR A 127 4.39 2.54 18.81
CA TYR A 127 4.78 3.90 18.40
C TYR A 127 6.27 4.15 18.63
N GLN A 128 6.80 3.85 19.82
CA GLN A 128 8.21 4.10 20.13
C GLN A 128 9.16 3.24 19.26
N LEU A 129 8.80 1.98 19.00
CA LEU A 129 9.58 1.09 18.13
C LEU A 129 9.61 1.60 16.68
N GLU A 130 8.46 1.98 16.14
CA GLU A 130 8.36 2.47 14.76
C GLU A 130 8.95 3.87 14.60
N LYS A 131 8.81 4.75 15.61
CA LYS A 131 9.46 6.06 15.63
C LYS A 131 10.97 5.91 15.57
N LYS A 132 11.55 5.08 16.44
CA LYS A 132 13.00 4.81 16.44
C LYS A 132 13.46 4.23 15.11
N ALA A 133 12.66 3.35 14.51
CA ALA A 133 12.92 2.82 13.18
C ALA A 133 12.96 3.94 12.13
N ILE A 134 11.93 4.78 12.03
CA ILE A 134 11.87 5.88 11.06
C ILE A 134 13.01 6.89 11.29
N GLU A 135 13.32 7.25 12.53
CA GLU A 135 14.46 8.12 12.86
C GLU A 135 15.79 7.54 12.35
N SER A 136 15.96 6.22 12.41
CA SER A 136 17.15 5.54 11.86
C SER A 136 17.19 5.50 10.33
N LEU A 137 16.03 5.55 9.67
CA LEU A 137 15.91 5.55 8.21
C LEU A 137 16.05 6.96 7.62
N ALA A 138 15.60 7.99 8.35
CA ALA A 138 15.52 9.37 7.88
C ALA A 138 16.81 9.90 7.23
N PRO A 139 18.03 9.67 7.77
CA PRO A 139 19.26 10.15 7.13
C PRO A 139 19.47 9.63 5.70
N GLN A 140 18.92 8.46 5.35
CA GLN A 140 19.02 7.89 3.99
C GLN A 140 18.20 8.67 2.95
N PHE A 141 17.29 9.55 3.40
CA PHE A 141 16.45 10.41 2.54
C PHE A 141 17.10 11.77 2.24
N GLY A 142 18.27 12.08 2.81
CA GLY A 142 19.00 13.33 2.58
C GLY A 142 18.14 14.56 2.89
N ALA A 143 17.94 15.43 1.90
CA ALA A 143 17.12 16.64 2.05
C ALA A 143 15.65 16.36 2.45
N ASN A 144 15.16 15.12 2.27
CA ASN A 144 13.80 14.72 2.62
C ASN A 144 13.67 14.08 4.02
N GLN A 145 14.73 14.07 4.84
CA GLN A 145 14.71 13.42 6.16
C GLN A 145 13.61 13.97 7.09
N ASP A 146 13.48 15.29 7.17
CA ASP A 146 12.49 15.95 8.04
C ASP A 146 11.09 15.75 7.49
N ARG A 147 10.98 15.75 6.15
CA ARG A 147 9.72 15.50 5.45
C ARG A 147 9.22 14.07 5.67
N LEU A 148 10.11 13.07 5.71
CA LEU A 148 9.74 11.70 6.07
C LEU A 148 9.14 11.65 7.47
N LEU A 149 9.82 12.25 8.45
CA LEU A 149 9.38 12.27 9.85
C LEU A 149 8.02 12.97 9.98
N GLU A 150 7.84 14.12 9.32
CA GLU A 150 6.58 14.86 9.30
C GLU A 150 5.42 14.01 8.76
N LEU A 151 5.61 13.38 7.59
CA LEU A 151 4.58 12.57 6.94
C LEU A 151 4.22 11.31 7.75
N TRP A 152 5.22 10.65 8.33
CA TRP A 152 5.00 9.47 9.18
C TRP A 152 4.27 9.86 10.48
N LEU A 153 4.69 10.95 11.14
CA LEU A 153 4.02 11.45 12.35
C LEU A 153 2.59 11.89 12.06
N GLU A 154 2.32 12.52 10.92
CA GLU A 154 0.96 12.89 10.51
C GLU A 154 0.05 11.66 10.48
N TYR A 155 0.50 10.56 9.87
CA TYR A 155 -0.28 9.33 9.82
C TYR A 155 -0.51 8.75 11.21
N ASP A 156 0.54 8.60 12.02
CA ASP A 156 0.43 7.89 13.29
C ASP A 156 -0.37 8.66 14.33
N LEU A 157 -0.10 9.97 14.46
CA LEU A 157 -0.77 10.86 15.41
C LEU A 157 -2.12 11.39 14.89
N GLN A 158 -2.45 11.17 13.61
CA GLN A 158 -3.67 11.64 12.95
C GLN A 158 -3.90 13.16 13.08
N THR A 159 -2.88 13.95 12.73
CA THR A 159 -2.89 15.41 12.95
C THR A 159 -3.59 16.21 11.85
N SER A 160 -4.02 15.58 10.77
CA SER A 160 -4.63 16.25 9.61
C SER A 160 -6.04 15.75 9.30
N GLU A 161 -6.81 16.57 8.57
CA GLU A 161 -8.18 16.25 8.15
C GLU A 161 -8.26 15.03 7.22
N ILE A 162 -7.16 14.70 6.51
CA ILE A 162 -7.09 13.50 5.66
C ILE A 162 -6.80 12.23 6.46
N SER A 163 -6.19 12.35 7.64
CA SER A 163 -5.68 11.21 8.41
C SER A 163 -6.74 10.17 8.80
N PRO A 164 -7.97 10.54 9.24
CA PRO A 164 -9.01 9.57 9.52
C PRO A 164 -9.38 8.71 8.30
N TYR A 165 -9.42 9.31 7.11
CA TYR A 165 -9.69 8.59 5.87
C TYR A 165 -8.53 7.66 5.51
N LEU A 166 -7.29 8.08 5.70
CA LEU A 166 -6.11 7.23 5.47
C LEU A 166 -6.09 6.00 6.40
N LYS A 167 -6.41 6.17 7.69
CA LYS A 167 -6.51 5.05 8.64
C LYS A 167 -7.62 4.07 8.27
N ASP A 168 -8.71 4.54 7.70
CA ASP A 168 -9.81 3.68 7.29
C ASP A 168 -9.53 2.97 5.96
N LEU A 169 -8.90 3.66 5.00
CA LEU A 169 -8.45 3.07 3.75
C LEU A 169 -7.40 1.96 3.97
N ASP A 170 -6.47 2.14 4.91
CA ASP A 170 -5.48 1.12 5.30
C ASP A 170 -6.16 -0.18 5.78
N LYS A 171 -7.12 -0.06 6.70
CA LYS A 171 -7.92 -1.20 7.19
C LYS A 171 -8.77 -1.83 6.09
N ILE A 172 -9.36 -1.01 5.21
CA ILE A 172 -10.16 -1.51 4.09
C ILE A 172 -9.26 -2.28 3.12
N ASP A 173 -8.05 -1.79 2.79
CA ASP A 173 -7.14 -2.51 1.88
C ASP A 173 -6.83 -3.92 2.40
N ALA A 174 -6.55 -4.06 3.69
CA ALA A 174 -6.37 -5.37 4.32
C ALA A 174 -7.62 -6.26 4.16
N ALA A 175 -8.83 -5.73 4.37
CA ALA A 175 -10.06 -6.47 4.14
C ALA A 175 -10.27 -6.87 2.67
N ILE A 176 -9.94 -5.99 1.71
CA ILE A 176 -10.02 -6.30 0.27
C ILE A 176 -9.00 -7.39 -0.09
N GLN A 177 -7.79 -7.35 0.46
CA GLN A 177 -6.81 -8.41 0.29
C GLN A 177 -7.29 -9.75 0.91
N ALA A 178 -7.98 -9.71 2.06
CA ALA A 178 -8.61 -10.89 2.63
C ALA A 178 -9.66 -11.50 1.67
N MET A 179 -10.46 -10.69 0.96
CA MET A 179 -11.38 -11.18 -0.07
C MET A 179 -10.65 -11.91 -1.21
N VAL A 180 -9.48 -11.43 -1.62
CA VAL A 180 -8.63 -12.10 -2.62
C VAL A 180 -8.16 -13.47 -2.12
N TYR A 181 -7.79 -13.58 -0.83
CA TYR A 181 -7.37 -14.84 -0.24
C TYR A 181 -8.54 -15.81 0.01
N LEU A 182 -9.73 -15.31 0.36
CA LEU A 182 -10.95 -16.12 0.48
C LEU A 182 -11.30 -16.80 -0.85
N LYS A 183 -11.17 -16.09 -1.97
CA LYS A 183 -11.34 -16.67 -3.31
C LYS A 183 -10.34 -17.78 -3.62
N GLN A 184 -9.20 -17.82 -2.92
CA GLN A 184 -8.18 -18.86 -3.05
C GLN A 184 -8.36 -20.00 -2.03
N GLY A 185 -9.40 -19.95 -1.20
CA GLY A 185 -9.72 -20.99 -0.21
C GLY A 185 -9.04 -20.81 1.16
N TYR A 186 -8.42 -19.66 1.44
CA TYR A 186 -7.86 -19.37 2.76
C TYR A 186 -8.91 -18.85 3.72
N LYS A 187 -8.80 -19.22 5.01
CA LYS A 187 -9.70 -18.79 6.08
C LYS A 187 -9.20 -17.50 6.71
N VAL A 188 -9.73 -16.37 6.25
CA VAL A 188 -9.35 -15.01 6.68
C VAL A 188 -10.58 -14.10 6.83
N GLU A 189 -11.75 -14.68 7.06
CA GLU A 189 -13.02 -13.98 7.24
C GLU A 189 -12.98 -12.98 8.40
N SER A 190 -12.17 -13.26 9.42
CA SER A 190 -11.94 -12.40 10.59
C SER A 190 -11.51 -10.98 10.22
N PHE A 191 -10.75 -10.80 9.11
CA PHE A 191 -10.36 -9.46 8.63
C PHE A 191 -11.56 -8.65 8.14
N LEU A 192 -12.57 -9.32 7.58
CA LEU A 192 -13.77 -8.64 7.09
C LEU A 192 -14.60 -8.10 8.25
N ASP A 193 -14.78 -8.91 9.28
CA ASP A 193 -15.54 -8.53 10.48
C ASP A 193 -14.79 -7.50 11.32
N TYR A 194 -13.47 -7.61 11.43
CA TYR A 194 -12.64 -6.59 12.09
C TYR A 194 -12.80 -5.23 11.42
N ALA A 195 -12.65 -5.14 10.09
CA ALA A 195 -12.83 -3.88 9.36
C ALA A 195 -14.25 -3.29 9.54
N LYS A 196 -15.29 -4.13 9.65
CA LYS A 196 -16.65 -3.67 9.99
C LYS A 196 -16.71 -2.97 11.34
N GLN A 197 -15.86 -3.30 12.29
CA GLN A 197 -15.88 -2.70 13.63
C GLN A 197 -15.03 -1.43 13.71
N VAL A 198 -13.92 -1.36 12.97
CA VAL A 198 -12.89 -0.32 13.19
C VAL A 198 -12.87 0.84 12.20
N ILE A 199 -13.60 0.76 11.07
CA ILE A 199 -13.79 1.90 10.16
C ILE A 199 -14.67 2.96 10.84
N LYS A 200 -14.30 4.24 10.77
CA LYS A 200 -14.98 5.30 11.53
C LYS A 200 -15.67 6.32 10.63
N THR A 201 -15.08 6.63 9.48
CA THR A 201 -15.58 7.63 8.55
C THR A 201 -16.87 7.13 7.87
N PRO A 202 -17.98 7.89 7.92
CA PRO A 202 -19.25 7.45 7.34
C PRO A 202 -19.16 7.13 5.84
N GLU A 203 -18.36 7.89 5.09
CA GLU A 203 -18.15 7.70 3.65
C GLU A 203 -17.53 6.33 3.36
N LEU A 204 -16.44 5.99 4.05
CA LEU A 204 -15.73 4.73 3.82
C LEU A 204 -16.45 3.54 4.44
N ARG A 205 -17.25 3.75 5.51
CA ARG A 205 -18.20 2.75 5.99
C ARG A 205 -19.17 2.33 4.89
N ARG A 206 -19.83 3.30 4.24
CA ARG A 206 -20.76 3.02 3.13
C ARG A 206 -20.09 2.30 1.96
N VAL A 207 -18.88 2.74 1.59
CA VAL A 207 -18.07 2.06 0.55
C VAL A 207 -17.79 0.62 0.93
N TYR A 208 -17.36 0.37 2.16
CA TYR A 208 -17.02 -0.98 2.61
C TYR A 208 -18.23 -1.91 2.66
N ASP A 209 -19.37 -1.43 3.16
CA ASP A 209 -20.63 -2.19 3.20
C ASP A 209 -21.13 -2.55 1.78
N TYR A 210 -20.98 -1.61 0.83
CA TYR A 210 -21.25 -1.87 -0.59
C TYR A 210 -20.35 -2.98 -1.14
N ILE A 211 -19.03 -2.90 -0.93
CA ILE A 211 -18.09 -3.91 -1.42
C ILE A 211 -18.37 -5.30 -0.83
N LEU A 212 -18.68 -5.37 0.47
CA LEU A 212 -19.07 -6.62 1.12
C LEU A 212 -20.35 -7.22 0.54
N THR A 213 -21.32 -6.38 0.20
CA THR A 213 -22.57 -6.80 -0.45
C THR A 213 -22.28 -7.39 -1.83
N GLU A 214 -21.50 -6.68 -2.66
CA GLU A 214 -21.14 -7.15 -4.00
C GLU A 214 -20.32 -8.45 -3.94
N PHE A 215 -19.37 -8.55 -3.01
CA PHE A 215 -18.56 -9.76 -2.84
C PHE A 215 -19.38 -10.96 -2.33
N SER A 216 -20.42 -10.71 -1.54
CA SER A 216 -21.33 -11.76 -1.07
C SER A 216 -22.27 -12.24 -2.16
N ARG A 217 -22.67 -11.35 -3.08
CA ARG A 217 -23.51 -11.67 -4.24
C ARG A 217 -22.77 -12.48 -5.30
N ASP A 218 -21.55 -12.07 -5.65
CA ASP A 218 -20.73 -12.76 -6.64
C ASP A 218 -19.27 -12.86 -6.18
N ARG A 219 -18.84 -14.08 -5.85
CA ARG A 219 -17.46 -14.37 -5.46
C ARG A 219 -16.48 -14.30 -6.64
N ASN A 220 -16.94 -14.15 -7.88
CA ASN A 220 -16.09 -14.07 -9.07
C ASN A 220 -15.58 -12.65 -9.37
N ILE A 221 -16.17 -11.61 -8.79
CA ILE A 221 -15.72 -10.22 -8.96
C ILE A 221 -14.24 -10.05 -8.58
N SER A 222 -13.58 -9.04 -9.16
CA SER A 222 -12.27 -8.59 -8.69
C SER A 222 -12.46 -7.62 -7.52
N PRO A 223 -12.09 -7.98 -6.27
CA PRO A 223 -12.36 -7.13 -5.10
C PRO A 223 -11.73 -5.73 -5.24
N TYR A 224 -10.48 -5.66 -5.71
CA TYR A 224 -9.81 -4.39 -5.95
C TYR A 224 -10.44 -3.55 -7.07
N LYS A 225 -11.03 -4.18 -8.10
CA LYS A 225 -11.73 -3.42 -9.15
C LYS A 225 -12.98 -2.74 -8.59
N VAL A 226 -13.76 -3.45 -7.78
CA VAL A 226 -14.97 -2.88 -7.15
C VAL A 226 -14.59 -1.83 -6.12
N TYR A 227 -13.56 -2.10 -5.30
CA TYR A 227 -13.04 -1.15 -4.32
C TYR A 227 -12.62 0.18 -4.95
N TYR A 228 -11.73 0.14 -5.96
CA TYR A 228 -11.25 1.35 -6.61
C TYR A 228 -12.36 2.12 -7.33
N LYS A 229 -13.32 1.42 -7.94
CA LYS A 229 -14.49 2.08 -8.55
C LYS A 229 -15.36 2.78 -7.51
N ALA A 230 -15.62 2.13 -6.37
CA ALA A 230 -16.43 2.71 -5.31
C ALA A 230 -15.77 3.96 -4.69
N LEU A 231 -14.43 3.97 -4.56
CA LEU A 231 -13.69 5.16 -4.14
C LEU A 231 -13.77 6.30 -5.16
N GLU A 232 -13.64 5.97 -6.45
CA GLU A 232 -13.78 6.95 -7.54
C GLU A 232 -15.18 7.61 -7.51
N ASP A 233 -16.23 6.82 -7.27
CA ASP A 233 -17.62 7.30 -7.23
C ASP A 233 -17.89 8.29 -6.10
N ILE A 234 -17.20 8.18 -4.97
CA ILE A 234 -17.34 9.13 -3.85
C ILE A 234 -16.32 10.27 -3.89
N SER A 235 -15.32 10.22 -4.78
CA SER A 235 -14.21 11.18 -4.80
C SER A 235 -14.64 12.65 -4.91
N VAL A 236 -15.78 12.94 -5.55
CA VAL A 236 -16.33 14.30 -5.68
C VAL A 236 -16.65 14.96 -4.32
N GLN A 237 -16.96 14.15 -3.30
CA GLN A 237 -17.24 14.62 -1.93
C GLN A 237 -15.99 15.24 -1.27
N PHE A 238 -14.81 14.92 -1.79
CA PHE A 238 -13.52 15.40 -1.30
C PHE A 238 -13.01 16.62 -2.06
N SER A 239 -13.83 17.25 -2.92
CA SER A 239 -13.40 18.41 -3.72
C SER A 239 -13.07 19.67 -2.90
N ALA A 240 -13.57 19.77 -1.68
CA ALA A 240 -13.30 20.88 -0.77
C ALA A 240 -11.96 20.78 -0.03
N PHE A 241 -11.42 19.55 0.10
CA PHE A 241 -10.09 19.26 0.66
C PHE A 241 -9.02 19.86 -0.24
#